data_AF-A0A963EQ70-F1
#
_entry.id   AF-A0A963EQ70-F1
#
_cell.length_a   1.000
_cell.length_b   1.000
_cell.length_c   1.000
_cell.angle_alpha   90.00
_cell.angle_beta   90.00
_cell.angle_gamma   90.00
#
_symmetry.space_group_name_H-M   'P 1'
#
loop_
_entity.id
_entity.type
_entity.pdbx_description
1 polymer ?
#
loop_
_entity_poly.entity_id
_entity_poly.type
_entity_poly.pdbx_seq_one_letter_code
_entity_poly.pdbx_strand_id
1 'polypeptide(L)' 'LEWECALKHPEDGAREGADFIRRHIIRTTDRAFDDFAGGAADEAGNRRILGLE' A
#
# COMPACT_ATOMS: atom_id res chain seq x y z
N LEU A 1 5.32 2.26 -3.83
CA LEU A 1 5.66 3.05 -5.03
C LEU A 1 4.54 2.79 -6.00
N GLU A 2 3.63 3.74 -6.18
CA GLU A 2 2.70 3.66 -7.31
C GLU A 2 3.48 3.94 -8.59
N TRP A 3 3.22 3.18 -9.65
CA TRP A 3 3.95 3.28 -10.90
C TRP A 3 3.00 3.46 -12.09
N GLU A 4 3.06 4.65 -12.71
CA GLU A 4 2.23 5.02 -13.86
C GLU A 4 3.09 5.68 -14.95
N CYS A 5 4.10 4.96 -15.45
CA CYS A 5 4.92 5.44 -16.56
C CYS A 5 4.59 4.68 -17.84
N ALA A 6 4.07 5.38 -18.86
CA ALA A 6 3.73 4.79 -20.15
C ALA A 6 4.95 4.40 -21.02
N LEU A 7 6.16 4.79 -20.61
CA LEU A 7 7.39 4.61 -21.40
C LEU A 7 8.40 3.64 -20.81
N LYS A 8 8.26 3.27 -19.52
CA LYS A 8 9.22 2.40 -18.83
C LYS A 8 8.51 1.18 -18.27
N HIS A 9 9.14 0.02 -18.45
CA HIS A 9 8.64 -1.27 -17.97
C HIS A 9 8.45 -1.24 -16.44
N PRO A 10 7.34 -1.78 -15.90
CA PRO A 10 7.02 -1.66 -14.49
C PRO A 10 8.10 -2.22 -13.55
N GLU A 11 8.76 -3.32 -13.91
CA GLU A 11 9.81 -3.98 -13.13
C GLU A 11 11.07 -3.12 -13.01
N ASP A 12 11.40 -2.34 -14.04
CA ASP A 12 12.52 -1.40 -13.98
C ASP A 12 12.15 -0.22 -13.07
N GLY A 13 10.93 0.31 -13.20
CA GLY A 13 10.39 1.32 -12.30
C GLY A 13 10.36 0.87 -10.84
N ALA A 14 9.92 -0.36 -10.59
CA ALA A 14 9.88 -0.98 -9.27
C ALA A 14 11.28 -1.13 -8.68
N ARG A 15 12.25 -1.62 -9.47
CA ARG A 15 13.64 -1.80 -9.02
C ARG A 15 14.29 -0.46 -8.65
N GLU A 16 14.21 0.53 -9.54
CA GLU A 16 14.78 1.87 -9.27
C GLU A 16 14.08 2.58 -8.12
N GLY A 17 12.75 2.50 -8.06
CA GLY A 17 11.94 3.13 -7.03
C GLY A 17 12.13 2.52 -5.65
N ALA A 18 12.26 1.20 -5.55
CA ALA A 18 12.56 0.52 -4.28
C ALA A 18 13.88 1.00 -3.68
N ASP A 19 14.92 1.09 -4.51
CA ASP A 19 16.23 1.59 -4.11
C ASP A 19 16.18 3.06 -3.70
N PHE A 20 15.44 3.89 -4.43
CA PHE A 20 15.24 5.30 -4.07
C PHE A 20 14.55 5.44 -2.72
N ILE A 21 13.44 4.73 -2.49
CA ILE A 21 12.70 4.77 -1.22
C ILE A 21 13.62 4.32 -0.07
N ARG A 22 14.35 3.22 -0.23
CA ARG A 22 15.28 2.72 0.80
C ARG A 22 16.32 3.75 1.23
N ARG A 23 16.82 4.57 0.30
CA ARG A 23 17.81 5.62 0.60
C ARG A 23 17.23 6.83 1.34
N HIS A 24 15.92 7.10 1.18
CA HIS A 24 15.30 8.32 1.68
C HIS A 24 14.23 8.08 2.75
N ILE A 25 13.91 6.82 3.06
CA ILE A 25 12.97 6.49 4.11
C ILE A 25 13.52 6.98 5.46
N ILE A 26 12.67 7.71 6.19
CA ILE A 26 12.99 8.15 7.55
C ILE A 26 12.80 7.00 8.55
N ARG A 27 13.20 7.21 9.80
CA ARG A 27 12.90 6.26 10.88
C ARG A 27 11.39 6.04 10.99
N THR A 28 10.96 4.80 10.87
CA THR A 28 9.55 4.40 11.01
C THR A 28 9.16 4.31 12.49
N THR A 29 7.86 4.39 12.76
CA THR A 29 7.30 4.12 14.10
C THR A 29 7.46 2.64 14.48
N ASP A 30 7.60 2.35 15.78
CA ASP A 30 7.59 0.98 16.32
C ASP A 30 6.17 0.40 16.46
N ARG A 31 5.13 1.19 16.19
CA ARG A 31 3.72 0.80 16.28
C ARG A 31 3.13 0.59 14.89
N ALA A 32 2.32 -0.46 14.71
CA ALA A 32 1.60 -0.66 13.47
C ALA A 32 0.53 0.43 13.29
N PHE A 33 0.27 0.81 12.04
CA PHE A 33 -0.80 1.77 11.73
C PHE A 33 -2.18 1.21 12.08
N ASP A 34 -2.38 -0.10 11.89
CA ASP A 34 -3.63 -0.79 12.15
C ASP A 34 -3.99 -0.84 13.65
N ASP A 35 -2.99 -0.80 14.54
CA ASP A 35 -3.23 -0.70 16.00
C ASP A 35 -3.92 0.63 16.38
N PHE A 36 -3.78 1.65 15.54
CA PHE A 36 -4.44 2.95 15.70
C PHE A 36 -5.73 3.08 14.89
N ALA A 37 -5.78 2.47 13.69
CA ALA A 37 -6.88 2.63 12.73
C ALA A 37 -7.94 1.51 12.78
N GLY A 38 -7.68 0.39 13.45
CA GLY A 38 -8.45 -0.85 13.31
C GLY A 38 -9.66 -0.99 14.23
N GLY A 39 -10.86 -0.77 13.70
CA GLY A 39 -12.02 -1.58 14.06
C GLY A 39 -11.93 -2.96 13.39
N ALA A 40 -12.52 -4.01 13.98
CA ALA A 40 -12.52 -5.35 13.40
C ALA A 40 -13.12 -5.34 11.97
N ALA A 41 -12.57 -6.17 11.07
CA ALA A 41 -13.08 -6.29 9.72
C ALA A 41 -14.53 -6.83 9.73
N ASP A 42 -15.46 -6.10 9.10
CA ASP A 42 -16.86 -6.52 8.91
C ASP A 42 -17.03 -7.11 7.50
N GLU A 43 -16.95 -8.45 7.42
CA GLU A 43 -17.11 -9.16 6.15
C GLU A 43 -18.49 -8.91 5.51
N ALA A 44 -19.55 -8.86 6.31
CA ALA A 44 -20.90 -8.60 5.81
C ALA A 44 -21.03 -7.16 5.28
N GLY A 45 -20.47 -6.19 6.01
CA GLY A 45 -20.34 -4.80 5.56
C GLY A 45 -19.62 -4.70 4.22
N ASN A 46 -18.47 -5.38 4.08
CA ASN A 46 -17.70 -5.39 2.84
C ASN A 46 -18.48 -6.01 1.67
N ARG A 47 -19.21 -7.11 1.90
CA ARG A 47 -20.05 -7.74 0.86
C ARG A 47 -21.18 -6.84 0.36
N ARG A 48 -21.85 -6.11 1.26
CA ARG A 48 -22.88 -5.12 0.88
C ARG A 48 -22.31 -3.99 0.02
N ILE A 49 -21.16 -3.43 0.41
CA ILE A 49 -20.50 -2.34 -0.34
C ILE A 49 -20.15 -2.80 -1.77
N LEU A 50 -19.73 -4.07 -1.91
CA LEU A 50 -19.39 -4.68 -3.18
C LEU A 50 -20.61 -5.14 -4.00
N GLY A 51 -21.83 -5.05 -3.46
CA GLY A 51 -23.05 -5.52 -4.13
C GLY A 51 -23.13 -7.04 -4.28
N LEU A 52 -22.53 -7.78 -3.34
CA LEU A 52 -22.48 -9.25 -3.31
C LEU A 52 -23.57 -9.88 -2.41
N GLU A 53 -24.63 -9.11 -2.11
CA GLU A 53 -25.87 -9.50 -1.41
C GLU A 53 -27.09 -9.20 -2.28
#